data_AF-A0A938UUA0-F1
#
_entry.id   AF-A0A938UUA0-F1
#
_cell.length_a   1.000
_cell.length_b   1.000
_cell.length_c   1.000
_cell.angle_alpha   90.00
_cell.angle_beta   90.00
_cell.angle_gamma   90.00
#
_symmetry.space_group_name_H-M   'P 1'
#
loop_
_entity.id
_entity.type
_entity.pdbx_description
1 polymer ?
#
loop_
_entity_poly.entity_id
_entity_poly.type
_entity_poly.pdbx_seq_one_letter_code
_entity_poly.pdbx_strand_id
1 'polypeptide(L)'
;MADIVLSRSHSFPLDVAKAKMTKMVESFKSKNPGFVDDVTWSADGCSASATGKMFDSRFKVNDTTFGVEVDLKGFAAKMAKGMAQTRLEKTVNEEFPA
;
A
#
# COMPACT_ATOMS: atom_id res chain seq x y z
N MET A 1 4.15 -15.52 2.95
CA MET A 1 3.10 -15.40 1.94
C MET A 1 2.24 -14.25 2.41
N ALA A 2 2.09 -13.20 1.61
CA ALA A 2 1.35 -12.02 2.03
C ALA A 2 -0.11 -12.38 2.34
N ASP A 3 -0.64 -11.82 3.43
CA ASP A 3 -2.03 -12.06 3.81
C ASP A 3 -2.95 -11.42 2.76
N ILE A 4 -2.66 -10.18 2.33
CA ILE A 4 -3.43 -9.47 1.30
C ILE A 4 -2.49 -9.17 0.14
N VAL A 5 -2.93 -9.46 -1.08
CA VAL A 5 -2.24 -9.08 -2.32
C VAL A 5 -3.25 -8.42 -3.24
N LEU A 6 -2.94 -7.20 -3.66
CA LEU A 6 -3.75 -6.40 -4.55
C LEU A 6 -2.91 -5.89 -5.70
N SER A 7 -3.45 -5.98 -6.91
CA SER A 7 -2.82 -5.46 -8.12
C SER A 7 -3.86 -4.75 -8.96
N ARG A 8 -3.53 -3.55 -9.44
CA ARG A 8 -4.41 -2.72 -10.25
C ARG A 8 -3.66 -2.17 -11.44
N SER A 9 -4.20 -2.39 -12.63
CA SER A 9 -3.67 -1.77 -13.85
C SER A 9 -4.02 -0.28 -13.88
N HIS A 10 -3.12 0.53 -14.41
CA HIS A 10 -3.35 1.96 -14.61
C HIS A 10 -2.73 2.44 -15.92
N SER A 11 -3.28 3.53 -16.44
CA SER A 11 -2.77 4.21 -17.64
C SER A 11 -1.97 5.48 -17.32
N PHE A 12 -1.65 5.71 -16.04
CA PHE A 12 -0.86 6.86 -15.62
C PHE A 12 0.61 6.71 -16.02
N PRO A 13 1.29 7.79 -16.43
CA PRO A 13 2.73 7.79 -16.59
C PRO A 13 3.42 7.52 -15.25
N LEU A 14 4.58 6.87 -15.29
CA LEU A 14 5.29 6.37 -14.11
C LEU A 14 5.53 7.45 -13.05
N ASP A 15 5.89 8.68 -13.44
CA ASP A 15 6.11 9.79 -12.50
C ASP A 15 4.83 10.17 -11.73
N VAL A 16 3.68 10.16 -12.40
CA VAL A 16 2.38 10.44 -11.77
C VAL A 16 1.98 9.28 -10.86
N ALA A 17 2.23 8.05 -11.30
CA ALA A 17 1.94 6.85 -10.51
C ALA A 17 2.79 6.79 -9.23
N LYS A 18 4.08 7.14 -9.32
CA LYS A 18 4.99 7.33 -8.17
C LYS A 18 4.47 8.40 -7.21
N ALA A 19 4.15 9.59 -7.72
CA ALA A 19 3.63 10.68 -6.88
C ALA A 19 2.33 10.31 -6.15
N LYS A 20 1.42 9.58 -6.82
CA LYS A 20 0.20 9.03 -6.21
C LYS A 20 0.51 8.01 -5.12
N MET A 21 1.43 7.08 -5.38
CA MET A 21 1.89 6.11 -4.38
C MET A 21 2.46 6.81 -3.15
N THR A 22 3.34 7.80 -3.33
CA THR A 22 3.91 8.61 -2.26
C THR A 22 2.84 9.29 -1.43
N LYS A 23 1.91 9.99 -2.09
CA LYS A 23 0.81 10.67 -1.40
C LYS A 23 -0.08 9.69 -0.62
N MET A 24 -0.33 8.50 -1.17
CA MET A 24 -1.13 7.47 -0.50
C MET A 24 -0.45 6.96 0.77
N VAL A 25 0.85 6.64 0.70
CA VAL A 25 1.63 6.14 1.83
C VAL A 25 1.79 7.22 2.91
N GLU A 26 2.06 8.47 2.53
CA GLU A 26 2.13 9.60 3.46
C GLU A 26 0.79 9.89 4.13
N SER A 27 -0.31 9.84 3.37
CA SER A 27 -1.67 10.00 3.92
C SER A 27 -1.99 8.87 4.90
N PHE A 28 -1.57 7.64 4.60
CA PHE A 28 -1.76 6.50 5.48
C PHE A 28 -0.99 6.66 6.80
N LYS A 29 0.28 7.09 6.73
CA LYS A 29 1.11 7.42 7.90
C LYS A 29 0.49 8.56 8.72
N SER A 30 0.04 9.62 8.06
CA SER A 30 -0.54 10.80 8.71
C SER A 30 -1.87 10.51 9.40
N LYS A 31 -2.71 9.65 8.81
CA LYS A 31 -3.98 9.22 9.41
C LYS A 31 -3.80 8.22 10.55
N ASN A 32 -2.69 7.47 10.57
CA ASN A 32 -2.45 6.40 11.53
C ASN A 32 -1.02 6.46 12.11
N PRO A 33 -0.62 7.57 12.76
CA PRO A 33 0.75 7.78 13.22
C PRO A 33 1.19 6.78 14.30
N GLY A 34 0.24 6.16 15.02
CA GLY A 34 0.53 5.13 16.02
C GLY A 34 0.62 3.70 15.47
N PHE A 35 0.35 3.50 14.18
CA PHE A 35 0.32 2.17 13.54
C PHE A 35 1.46 1.95 12.56
N VAL A 36 2.03 3.01 11.99
CA VAL A 36 3.17 2.96 11.06
C VAL A 36 4.42 3.35 11.83
N ASP A 37 5.33 2.39 12.02
CA ASP A 37 6.60 2.62 12.71
C ASP A 37 7.65 3.18 11.73
N ASP A 38 7.75 2.61 10.52
CA ASP A 38 8.74 3.02 9.52
C ASP A 38 8.19 2.95 8.09
N VAL A 39 8.73 3.78 7.20
CA VAL A 39 8.46 3.73 5.76
C VAL A 39 9.78 3.86 5.01
N THR A 40 10.18 2.78 4.34
CA THR A 40 11.37 2.70 3.52
C THR A 40 11.01 2.79 2.04
N TRP A 41 11.64 3.70 1.31
CA TRP A 41 11.45 3.87 -0.14
C TRP A 41 12.63 3.25 -0.91
N SER A 42 12.36 2.69 -2.09
CA SER A 42 13.44 2.27 -2.99
C SER A 42 14.11 3.48 -3.64
N ALA A 43 15.38 3.35 -3.99
CA ALA A 43 16.15 4.42 -4.63
C ALA A 43 15.49 4.92 -5.93
N ASP A 44 14.84 4.02 -6.67
CA ASP A 44 14.15 4.33 -7.94
C ASP A 44 12.77 4.98 -7.74
N GLY A 45 12.26 5.03 -6.50
CA GLY A 45 10.92 5.51 -6.15
C GLY A 45 9.76 4.63 -6.64
N CYS A 46 10.05 3.50 -7.30
CA CYS A 46 9.05 2.56 -7.80
C CYS A 46 8.52 1.61 -6.73
N SER A 47 9.09 1.60 -5.53
CA SER A 47 8.64 0.71 -4.46
C SER A 47 8.77 1.38 -3.09
N ALA A 48 7.85 1.05 -2.19
CA ALA A 48 7.88 1.48 -0.81
C ALA A 48 7.49 0.32 0.10
N SER A 49 8.11 0.23 1.28
CA SER A 49 7.75 -0.71 2.32
C SER A 49 7.36 0.08 3.55
N ALA A 50 6.15 -0.13 4.07
CA ALA A 50 5.71 0.47 5.33
C ALA A 50 5.55 -0.63 6.38
N THR A 51 6.24 -0.49 7.50
CA THR A 51 6.21 -1.45 8.60
C THR A 51 5.50 -0.85 9.79
N GLY A 52 4.66 -1.66 10.42
CA GLY A 52 3.94 -1.35 11.65
C GLY A 52 3.94 -2.51 12.62
N LYS A 53 3.54 -2.25 13.86
CA LYS A 53 3.40 -3.26 14.91
C LYS A 53 2.48 -4.42 14.52
N MET A 54 1.45 -4.14 13.73
CA MET A 54 0.38 -5.08 13.38
C MET A 54 0.40 -5.51 11.91
N PHE A 55 1.30 -4.97 11.09
CA PHE A 55 1.40 -5.30 9.67
C PHE A 55 2.75 -4.91 9.07
N ASP A 56 3.14 -5.54 7.96
CA ASP A 56 4.09 -5.00 7.00
C ASP A 56 3.37 -4.84 5.67
N SER A 57 3.57 -3.74 4.96
CA SER A 57 3.04 -3.56 3.63
C SER A 57 4.14 -3.20 2.64
N ARG A 58 4.04 -3.74 1.43
CA ARG A 58 4.93 -3.45 0.30
C ARG A 58 4.11 -2.93 -0.85
N PHE A 59 4.42 -1.72 -1.27
CA PHE A 59 3.85 -1.03 -2.41
C PHE A 59 4.85 -1.10 -3.55
N LYS A 60 4.37 -1.40 -4.75
CA LYS A 60 5.17 -1.41 -5.96
C LYS A 60 4.37 -0.76 -7.08
N VAL A 61 5.02 0.10 -7.84
CA VAL A 61 4.43 0.75 -9.00
C VAL A 61 5.33 0.56 -10.21
N ASN A 62 4.74 0.14 -11.31
CA ASN A 62 5.38 0.00 -12.61
C ASN A 62 4.65 0.91 -13.62
N ASP A 63 5.07 0.91 -14.89
CA ASP A 63 4.47 1.77 -15.91
C ASP A 63 2.97 1.52 -16.15
N THR A 64 2.51 0.29 -15.91
CA THR A 64 1.14 -0.14 -16.24
C THR A 64 0.40 -0.72 -15.06
N THR A 65 1.04 -0.89 -13.91
CA THR A 65 0.45 -1.64 -12.79
C THR A 65 0.97 -1.15 -11.46
N PHE A 66 0.03 -0.98 -10.55
CA PHE A 66 0.26 -0.75 -9.13
C PHE A 66 -0.05 -2.02 -8.34
N GLY A 67 0.82 -2.38 -7.41
CA GLY A 67 0.71 -3.57 -6.56
C GLY A 67 0.89 -3.22 -5.09
N VAL A 68 0.11 -3.85 -4.23
CA VAL A 68 0.25 -3.79 -2.77
C VAL A 68 0.18 -5.18 -2.20
N GLU A 69 1.17 -5.51 -1.38
CA GLU A 69 1.20 -6.69 -0.54
C GLU A 69 1.09 -6.23 0.92
N VAL A 70 0.28 -6.90 1.73
CA VAL A 70 0.19 -6.65 3.17
C VAL A 70 0.30 -7.97 3.92
N ASP A 71 1.32 -8.09 4.75
CA ASP A 71 1.52 -9.13 5.75
C ASP A 71 0.92 -8.65 7.08
N LEU A 72 -0.01 -9.39 7.68
CA LEU A 72 -0.67 -9.01 8.93
C LEU A 72 -0.02 -9.75 10.11
N LYS A 73 0.40 -9.00 11.12
CA LYS A 73 1.06 -9.53 12.32
C LYS A 73 0.04 -9.74 13.44
N GLY A 74 0.01 -10.96 13.97
CA GLY A 74 -0.85 -11.33 15.09
C GLY A 74 -2.29 -11.69 14.71
N PHE A 75 -2.99 -12.33 15.64
CA PHE A 75 -4.32 -12.91 15.41
C PHE A 75 -5.39 -11.85 15.13
N ALA A 76 -5.36 -10.71 15.85
CA ALA A 76 -6.32 -9.63 15.67
C ALA A 76 -6.25 -8.98 14.28
N ALA A 77 -5.04 -8.72 13.77
CA ALA A 77 -4.85 -8.15 12.44
C ALA A 77 -5.36 -9.11 11.36
N LYS A 78 -5.07 -10.42 11.49
CA LYS A 78 -5.56 -11.45 10.57
C LYS A 78 -7.08 -11.60 10.57
N MET A 79 -7.74 -11.47 11.71
CA MET A 79 -9.22 -11.45 11.78
C MET A 79 -9.80 -10.20 11.10
N ALA A 80 -9.12 -9.06 11.20
CA ALA A 80 -9.50 -7.82 10.53
C ALA A 80 -9.09 -7.77 9.04
N LYS A 81 -8.47 -8.82 8.50
CA LYS A 81 -7.97 -8.89 7.11
C LYS A 81 -9.02 -8.49 6.09
N GLY A 82 -10.23 -9.02 6.18
CA GLY A 82 -11.29 -8.73 5.20
C GLY A 82 -11.63 -7.24 5.14
N MET A 83 -11.78 -6.60 6.30
CA MET A 83 -12.05 -5.16 6.37
C MET A 83 -10.85 -4.33 5.89
N ALA A 84 -9.63 -4.73 6.24
CA ALA A 84 -8.41 -4.08 5.75
C ALA A 84 -8.31 -4.19 4.23
N GLN A 85 -8.57 -5.37 3.65
CA GLN A 85 -8.57 -5.61 2.22
C GLN A 85 -9.60 -4.73 1.51
N THR A 86 -10.85 -4.70 1.95
CA THR A 86 -11.89 -3.86 1.32
C THR A 86 -11.55 -2.37 1.39
N ARG A 87 -10.98 -1.90 2.50
CA ARG A 87 -10.52 -0.51 2.61
C ARG A 87 -9.38 -0.23 1.64
N LEU A 88 -8.42 -1.15 1.54
CA LEU A 88 -7.27 -1.01 0.66
C LEU A 88 -7.70 -1.03 -0.81
N GLU A 89 -8.58 -1.95 -1.21
CA GLU A 89 -9.23 -1.97 -2.53
C GLU A 89 -9.92 -0.66 -2.86
N LYS A 90 -10.68 -0.10 -1.90
CA LYS A 90 -11.36 1.18 -2.11
C LYS A 90 -10.37 2.32 -2.35
N THR A 91 -9.34 2.45 -1.51
CA THR A 91 -8.31 3.48 -1.67
C THR A 91 -7.54 3.30 -2.99
N VAL A 92 -7.20 2.07 -3.36
CA VAL A 92 -6.53 1.78 -4.63
C VAL A 92 -7.43 2.10 -5.81
N ASN A 93 -8.71 1.81 -5.78
CA ASN A 93 -9.65 2.16 -6.85
C ASN A 93 -9.89 3.68 -6.96
N GLU A 94 -9.85 4.41 -5.83
CA GLU A 94 -9.96 5.86 -5.81
C GLU A 94 -8.71 6.54 -6.39
N GLU A 95 -7.52 6.04 -6.06
CA GLU A 95 -6.25 6.61 -6.53
C GLU A 95 -5.83 6.11 -7.92
N PHE A 96 -6.15 4.85 -8.24
CA PHE A 96 -5.89 4.18 -9.51
C PHE A 96 -7.21 3.64 -10.10
N PRO A 97 -8.08 4.54 -10.61
CA PRO A 97 -9.25 4.13 -11.38
C PRO A 97 -8.78 3.37 -12.63
N ALA A 98 -9.48 2.28 -12.97
CA ALA A 98 -9.22 1.56 -14.23
C ALA A 98 -9.82 2.31 -15.42
#